data_AF-A0AAV7Y9Y7-F1
#
_entry.id   AF-A0AAV7Y9Y7-F1
#
_cell.length_a   1.000
_cell.length_b   1.000
_cell.length_c   1.000
_cell.angle_alpha   90.00
_cell.angle_beta   90.00
_cell.angle_gamma   90.00
#
_symmetry.space_group_name_H-M   'P 1'
#
loop_
_entity.id
_entity.type
_entity.pdbx_description
1 polymer ?
#
loop_
_entity_poly.entity_id
_entity_poly.type
_entity_poly.pdbx_seq_one_letter_code
_entity_poly.pdbx_strand_id
1 'polypeptide(L)'
;MSYEIKELSKIHDIIKSSQSVRIAFPPDEDGYPYILPFTFGFENNTFYFHSNKKGRKLDFFKEQPKVKVGFQLDTDLKLVLGKRSCDCDIKYRSVVGAGIAEL
;
A
#
# COMPACT_ATOMS: atom_id res chain seq x y z
N MET A 1 13.20 -3.33 -17.27
CA MET A 1 14.12 -3.53 -16.13
C MET A 1 13.50 -2.89 -14.92
N SER A 2 13.13 -3.69 -13.91
CA SER A 2 12.86 -3.18 -12.56
C SER A 2 14.21 -2.89 -11.88
N TYR A 3 14.28 -1.79 -11.14
CA TYR A 3 15.44 -1.45 -10.32
C TYR A 3 14.95 -1.22 -8.90
N GLU A 4 15.61 -1.86 -7.93
CA GLU A 4 15.29 -1.72 -6.52
C GLU A 4 15.92 -0.43 -5.97
N ILE A 5 15.09 0.45 -5.41
CA ILE A 5 15.53 1.71 -4.79
C ILE A 5 15.71 1.49 -3.29
N LYS A 6 16.92 1.73 -2.78
CA LYS A 6 17.25 1.59 -1.34
C LYS A 6 17.47 2.92 -0.61
N GLU A 7 17.55 4.01 -1.36
CA GLU A 7 17.81 5.35 -0.79
C GLU A 7 16.53 5.92 -0.17
N LEU A 8 16.56 6.22 1.13
CA LEU A 8 15.38 6.65 1.90
C LEU A 8 14.75 7.93 1.37
N SER A 9 15.55 8.89 0.92
CA SER A 9 15.09 10.13 0.27
C SER A 9 14.19 9.83 -0.93
N LYS A 10 14.64 8.94 -1.83
CA LYS A 10 13.87 8.54 -3.02
C LYS A 10 12.62 7.75 -2.66
N ILE A 11 12.68 6.91 -1.64
CA ILE A 11 11.50 6.20 -1.12
C ILE A 11 10.48 7.21 -0.60
N HIS A 12 10.91 8.20 0.19
CA HIS A 12 10.05 9.28 0.70
C HIS A 12 9.45 10.11 -0.43
N ASP A 13 10.21 10.41 -1.49
CA ASP A 13 9.71 11.13 -2.66
C ASP A 13 8.61 10.34 -3.39
N ILE A 14 8.77 9.02 -3.51
CA ILE A 14 7.72 8.16 -4.09
C ILE A 14 6.46 8.21 -3.21
N ILE A 15 6.61 8.04 -1.89
CA ILE A 15 5.48 8.12 -0.93
C ILE A 15 4.76 9.46 -1.06
N LYS A 16 5.47 10.59 -1.08
CA LYS A 16 4.90 11.92 -1.23
C LYS A 16 4.15 12.13 -2.56
N SER A 17 4.58 11.44 -3.62
CA SER A 17 3.94 11.51 -4.93
C SER A 17 2.78 10.52 -5.13
N SER A 18 2.53 9.63 -4.18
CA SER A 18 1.42 8.68 -4.23
C SER A 18 0.14 9.26 -3.62
N GLN A 19 -1.00 8.95 -4.25
CA GLN A 19 -2.31 9.45 -3.80
C GLN A 19 -3.02 8.53 -2.80
N SER A 20 -2.69 7.24 -2.84
CA SER A 20 -3.26 6.25 -1.94
C SER A 20 -2.27 5.13 -1.66
N VAL A 21 -2.53 4.39 -0.59
CA VAL A 21 -1.81 3.19 -0.21
C VAL A 21 -2.82 2.07 0.02
N ARG A 22 -2.51 0.88 -0.50
CA ARG A 22 -3.28 -0.33 -0.26
C ARG A 22 -2.68 -1.06 0.92
N ILE A 23 -3.50 -1.35 1.92
CA ILE A 23 -3.10 -2.10 3.11
C ILE A 23 -3.76 -3.47 3.05
N ALA A 24 -2.95 -4.52 3.17
CA ALA A 24 -3.39 -5.89 3.29
C ALA A 24 -3.42 -6.26 4.79
N PHE A 25 -4.62 -6.49 5.29
CA PHE A 25 -4.86 -7.06 6.61
C PHE A 25 -4.68 -8.58 6.57
N PRO A 26 -4.43 -9.22 7.73
CA PRO A 26 -4.32 -10.67 7.83
C PRO A 26 -5.52 -11.40 7.21
N PRO A 27 -5.34 -12.68 6.81
CA PRO A 27 -6.44 -13.53 6.42
C PRO A 27 -7.54 -13.58 7.48
N ASP A 28 -8.79 -13.61 7.03
CA ASP A 28 -9.94 -13.93 7.86
C ASP A 28 -10.13 -15.46 8.01
N GLU A 29 -11.27 -15.88 8.57
CA GLU A 29 -11.64 -17.30 8.70
C GLU A 29 -11.71 -18.03 7.35
N ASP A 30 -12.04 -17.33 6.27
CA ASP A 30 -12.07 -17.86 4.90
C ASP A 30 -10.67 -17.96 4.26
N GLY A 31 -9.62 -17.46 4.95
CA GLY A 31 -8.22 -17.57 4.54
C GLY A 31 -7.77 -16.52 3.53
N TYR A 32 -8.57 -15.49 3.24
CA TYR A 32 -8.22 -14.46 2.26
C TYR A 32 -7.75 -13.15 2.92
N PRO A 33 -6.65 -12.53 2.45
CA PRO A 33 -6.25 -11.23 2.95
C PRO A 33 -7.29 -10.17 2.58
N TYR A 34 -7.58 -9.27 3.53
CA TYR A 34 -8.49 -8.16 3.29
C TYR A 34 -7.71 -6.91 2.88
N ILE A 35 -7.85 -6.47 1.63
CA ILE A 35 -7.07 -5.35 1.07
C ILE A 35 -7.96 -4.13 0.89
N LEU A 36 -7.53 -2.98 1.45
CA LEU A 36 -8.25 -1.71 1.33
C LEU A 36 -7.32 -0.57 0.88
N PRO A 37 -7.78 0.31 -0.03
CA PRO A 37 -7.09 1.56 -0.32
C PRO A 37 -7.40 2.62 0.75
N PHE A 38 -6.39 3.39 1.12
CA PHE A 38 -6.51 4.54 2.02
C PHE A 38 -5.79 5.77 1.43
N THR A 39 -6.41 6.93 1.61
CA THR A 39 -5.72 8.22 1.64
C THR A 39 -4.90 8.29 2.93
N PHE A 40 -3.74 8.95 2.88
CA PHE A 40 -2.81 8.95 4.01
C PHE A 40 -2.10 10.28 4.19
N GLY A 41 -1.70 10.55 5.43
CA GLY A 41 -0.57 11.41 5.77
C GLY A 41 0.66 10.56 6.05
N PHE A 42 1.86 11.09 5.84
CA PHE A 42 3.10 10.38 6.13
C PHE A 42 4.11 11.30 6.82
N GLU A 43 4.52 10.92 8.02
CA GLU A 43 5.50 11.66 8.83
C GLU A 43 6.28 10.68 9.71
N ASN A 44 7.58 10.90 9.91
CA ASN A 44 8.43 10.09 10.79
C ASN A 44 8.31 8.57 10.54
N ASN A 45 8.32 8.15 9.27
CA ASN A 45 8.13 6.77 8.83
C ASN A 45 6.80 6.12 9.29
N THR A 46 5.81 6.94 9.62
CA THR A 46 4.49 6.51 10.07
C THR A 46 3.45 6.99 9.07
N PHE A 47 2.58 6.06 8.65
CA PHE A 47 1.41 6.40 7.86
C PHE A 47 0.22 6.67 8.79
N TYR A 48 -0.50 7.75 8.51
CA TYR A 48 -1.70 8.15 9.23
C TYR A 48 -2.90 8.07 8.30
N PHE A 49 -3.97 7.42 8.74
CA PHE A 49 -5.15 7.18 7.93
C PHE A 49 -6.38 7.76 8.62
N HIS A 50 -7.28 8.36 7.84
CA HIS A 50 -8.63 8.62 8.30
C HIS A 50 -9.55 7.53 7.79
N SER A 51 -10.47 7.07 8.65
CA SER A 51 -11.43 6.06 8.25
C SER A 51 -12.70 6.14 9.06
N ASN A 52 -13.78 5.57 8.52
CA ASN A 52 -15.04 5.47 9.25
C ASN A 52 -14.87 4.53 10.46
N LYS A 53 -15.56 4.83 11.57
CA LYS A 53 -15.61 4.03 12.80
C LYS A 53 -16.49 2.77 12.69
N LYS A 54 -16.75 2.32 11.46
CA LYS A 54 -17.48 1.10 11.11
C LYS A 54 -16.76 0.38 9.96
N GLY A 55 -17.07 -0.90 9.80
CA GLY A 55 -16.62 -1.73 8.68
C GLY A 55 -15.65 -2.84 9.10
N ARG A 56 -15.52 -3.83 8.21
CA ARG A 56 -14.81 -5.10 8.42
C ARG A 56 -13.37 -4.95 8.93
N LYS A 57 -12.66 -3.88 8.52
CA LYS A 57 -11.30 -3.62 9.02
C LYS A 57 -11.20 -3.51 10.55
N LEU A 58 -12.28 -3.06 11.21
CA LEU A 58 -12.31 -2.88 12.65
C LEU A 58 -12.38 -4.20 13.41
N ASP A 59 -12.82 -5.27 12.76
CA ASP A 59 -12.90 -6.59 13.41
C ASP A 59 -11.50 -7.11 13.74
N PHE A 60 -10.51 -6.88 12.86
CA PHE A 60 -9.10 -7.18 13.14
C PHE A 60 -8.57 -6.47 14.40
N PHE A 61 -9.02 -5.22 14.65
CA PHE A 61 -8.57 -4.45 15.81
C PHE A 61 -9.31 -4.80 17.10
N LYS A 62 -10.50 -5.41 17.02
CA LYS A 62 -11.22 -5.93 18.19
C LYS A 62 -10.54 -7.16 18.76
N GLU A 63 -10.03 -8.02 17.87
CA GLU A 63 -9.29 -9.23 18.25
C GLU A 63 -7.89 -8.89 18.73
N GLN A 64 -7.21 -7.97 18.03
CA GLN A 64 -5.85 -7.55 18.36
C GLN A 64 -5.66 -6.04 18.14
N PRO A 65 -5.41 -5.24 19.20
CA PRO A 65 -5.22 -3.79 19.07
C PRO A 65 -4.06 -3.38 18.15
N LYS A 66 -3.09 -4.27 17.92
CA LYS A 66 -1.92 -4.09 17.06
C LYS A 66 -1.90 -5.16 15.99
N VAL A 67 -2.27 -4.80 14.77
CA VAL A 67 -2.44 -5.74 13.66
C VAL A 67 -1.23 -5.68 12.74
N LYS A 68 -0.60 -6.83 12.45
CA LYS A 68 0.46 -6.90 11.43
C LYS A 68 -0.16 -6.78 10.04
N VAL A 69 0.35 -5.86 9.23
CA VAL A 69 -0.17 -5.57 7.89
C VAL A 69 0.94 -5.51 6.86
N GLY A 70 0.63 -5.85 5.62
CA GLY A 70 1.42 -5.50 4.44
C GLY A 70 0.86 -4.23 3.80
N PHE A 71 1.68 -3.47 3.10
CA PHE A 71 1.21 -2.32 2.34
C PHE A 71 1.95 -2.14 1.02
N GLN A 72 1.27 -1.50 0.07
CA GLN A 72 1.82 -1.13 -1.22
C GLN A 72 1.21 0.19 -1.69
N LEU A 73 2.06 1.06 -2.22
CA LEU A 73 1.67 2.27 -2.94
C LEU A 73 2.39 2.30 -4.28
N ASP A 74 1.74 2.91 -5.27
CA ASP A 74 2.27 3.11 -6.61
C ASP A 74 2.03 4.55 -7.06
N THR A 75 2.83 4.98 -8.03
CA THR A 75 2.76 6.30 -8.66
C THR A 75 3.35 6.25 -10.07
N ASP A 76 3.17 7.33 -10.82
CA ASP A 76 3.59 7.50 -12.22
C ASP A 76 3.15 6.38 -13.17
N LEU A 77 1.96 5.84 -12.93
CA LEU A 77 1.37 4.81 -13.78
C LEU A 77 1.26 5.31 -15.23
N LYS A 78 2.13 4.83 -16.11
CA LYS A 78 2.15 5.19 -17.53
C LYS A 78 2.09 3.93 -18.38
N LEU A 79 0.99 3.78 -19.10
CA LEU A 79 0.81 2.72 -20.09
C LEU A 79 1.79 2.91 -21.24
N VAL A 80 2.47 1.82 -21.60
CA VAL A 80 3.33 1.72 -22.78
C VAL A 80 2.70 0.69 -23.70
N LEU A 81 2.24 1.12 -24.86
CA LEU A 81 1.65 0.23 -25.86
C LEU A 81 2.75 -0.30 -26.79
N GLY A 82 2.81 -1.63 -26.90
CA GLY A 82 3.66 -2.30 -27.88
C GLY A 82 2.90 -2.66 -29.16
N LYS A 83 3.63 -3.19 -30.15
CA LYS A 83 3.04 -3.60 -31.43
C LYS A 83 2.22 -4.89 -31.31
N ARG A 84 2.53 -5.74 -30.32
CA ARG A 84 1.78 -6.96 -29.96
C ARG A 84 1.26 -6.83 -28.53
N SER A 85 0.24 -7.59 -28.18
CA SER A 85 -0.35 -7.59 -26.82
C SER A 85 0.68 -7.87 -25.71
N CYS A 86 1.63 -8.78 -25.95
CA CYS A 86 2.70 -9.12 -25.01
C CYS A 86 3.78 -8.02 -24.86
N ASP A 87 3.78 -7.01 -25.73
CA ASP A 87 4.74 -5.91 -25.69
C ASP A 87 4.18 -4.69 -24.92
N CYS A 88 2.97 -4.80 -24.35
CA CYS A 88 2.39 -3.77 -23.49
C CYS A 88 2.96 -3.85 -22.08
N ASP A 89 3.28 -2.70 -21.49
CA ASP A 89 3.88 -2.58 -20.16
C ASP A 89 3.31 -1.36 -19.43
N ILE A 90 3.51 -1.29 -18.11
CA ILE A 90 3.22 -0.11 -17.31
C ILE A 90 4.52 0.31 -16.64
N LYS A 91 4.96 1.54 -16.92
CA LYS A 91 6.00 2.19 -16.10
C LYS A 91 5.35 2.69 -14.83
N TYR A 92 5.96 2.41 -13.70
CA TYR A 92 5.51 2.87 -12.39
C TYR A 92 6.69 2.95 -11.41
N ARG A 93 6.49 3.68 -10.32
CA ARG A 93 7.30 3.57 -9.11
C ARG A 93 6.41 3.07 -7.99
N SER A 94 6.96 2.28 -7.08
CA SER A 94 6.20 1.76 -5.95
C SER A 94 7.05 1.66 -4.68
N VAL A 95 6.36 1.65 -3.55
CA VAL A 95 6.92 1.26 -2.25
C VAL A 95 6.07 0.12 -1.71
N VAL A 96 6.74 -0.93 -1.27
CA VAL A 96 6.12 -2.10 -0.63
C VAL A 96 6.77 -2.29 0.72
N GLY A 97 5.98 -2.57 1.74
CA GLY A 97 6.49 -2.81 3.08
C GLY A 97 5.51 -3.55 3.96
N ALA A 98 5.91 -3.75 5.21
CA ALA A 98 5.08 -4.31 6.26
C ALA A 98 5.22 -3.45 7.52
N GLY A 99 4.19 -3.50 8.37
CA GLY A 99 4.16 -2.71 9.59
C GLY A 99 3.12 -3.20 10.58
N ILE A 100 2.92 -2.41 11.63
CA ILE A 100 1.88 -2.61 12.63
C ILE A 100 0.88 -1.46 12.47
N ALA A 101 -0.39 -1.80 12.28
CA ALA A 101 -1.49 -0.85 12.33
C ALA A 101 -2.10 -0.85 13.73
N GLU A 102 -2.53 0.32 14.18
CA GLU A 102 -3.26 0.55 15.44
C GLU A 102 -4.32 1.66 15.23
N LEU A 103 -5.33 1.71 16.11
CA LEU A 103 -6.47 2.67 16.06
C LEU A 103 -6.23 3.94 16.87
#